data_AF-A0A966T5S4-F1
#
_entry.id   AF-A0A966T5S4-F1
#
_cell.length_a   1.000
_cell.length_b   1.000
_cell.length_c   1.000
_cell.angle_alpha   90.00
_cell.angle_beta   90.00
_cell.angle_gamma   90.00
#
_symmetry.space_group_name_H-M   'P 1'
#
loop_
_entity.id
_entity.type
_entity.pdbx_description
1 polymer ?
#
loop_
_entity_poly.entity_id
_entity_poly.type
_entity_poly.pdbx_seq_one_letter_code
_entity_poly.pdbx_strand_id
1 'polypeptide(L)'
;MAAAAPRTGRSMSGAEIRAAFLDFYEQRGHKPMASASLVPDDPTVLLTIAGMLPFKPVFLGQQPRPAARATSAQKCIRTNDIENVGRTARHHTFFEMLGNFSFGDYFKEQAIQWAWELSTGVFGLSPQNLVVSVFREDDEAEAIWRDVVGVNPKRIIRMDEADNFWASGPTGPCGPCSEIYYDFKPELGDDGIDLEDDGRFIEFYNLVFMQYNRDAEGTLTPLANRNIDTGMGLERMAQILQGVPNNYETDLIYPLIETAAGLAGVDYRALDDRGKTSLKVIGDHSRAVTQLICDGVTASNLGRGYILRRLL
;
A
#
# COMPACT_ATOMS: atom_id res chain seq x y z
N MET A 1 25.22 -7.05 28.29
CA MET A 1 26.23 -7.20 27.22
C MET A 1 25.86 -8.48 26.47
N ALA A 2 25.47 -8.49 25.19
CA ALA A 2 25.92 -7.68 24.08
C ALA A 2 24.84 -6.73 23.55
N ALA A 3 25.20 -5.46 23.39
CA ALA A 3 24.49 -4.56 22.49
C ALA A 3 24.68 -5.12 21.08
N ALA A 4 23.58 -5.40 20.38
CA ALA A 4 23.65 -5.69 18.96
C ALA A 4 24.26 -4.47 18.28
N ALA A 5 25.39 -4.66 17.60
CA ALA A 5 25.98 -3.64 16.75
C ALA A 5 24.94 -3.18 15.72
N PRO A 6 24.91 -1.88 15.35
CA PRO A 6 24.02 -1.41 14.29
C PRO A 6 24.37 -2.17 13.01
N ARG A 7 23.37 -2.83 12.40
CA ARG A 7 23.53 -3.48 11.09
C ARG A 7 23.79 -2.41 10.04
N THR A 8 25.05 -2.04 9.83
CA THR A 8 25.49 -1.42 8.58
C THR A 8 25.69 -2.55 7.56
N GLY A 9 24.67 -2.87 6.77
CA GLY A 9 24.82 -3.97 5.80
C GLY A 9 23.58 -4.22 4.96
N ARG A 10 23.59 -3.64 3.75
CA ARG A 10 22.64 -3.83 2.63
C ARG A 10 21.18 -3.48 2.95
N SER A 11 20.68 -2.42 2.32
CA SER A 11 19.25 -2.14 2.25
C SER A 11 18.52 -3.30 1.56
N MET A 12 17.30 -3.61 2.02
CA MET A 12 16.50 -4.69 1.42
C MET A 12 16.06 -4.28 0.02
N SER A 13 16.25 -5.18 -0.95
CA SER A 13 15.66 -5.08 -2.29
C SER A 13 14.14 -5.19 -2.20
N GLY A 14 13.42 -4.68 -3.20
CA GLY A 14 11.96 -4.87 -3.27
C GLY A 14 11.56 -6.34 -3.29
N ALA A 15 12.40 -7.23 -3.83
CA ALA A 15 12.21 -8.67 -3.75
C ALA A 15 12.31 -9.22 -2.33
N GLU A 16 13.32 -8.80 -1.57
CA GLU A 16 13.50 -9.19 -0.16
C GLU A 16 12.39 -8.63 0.73
N ILE A 17 11.92 -7.39 0.47
CA ILE A 17 10.79 -6.79 1.20
C ILE A 17 9.51 -7.59 0.99
N ARG A 18 9.20 -7.96 -0.27
CA ARG A 18 8.05 -8.80 -0.61
C ARG A 18 8.09 -10.14 0.09
N ALA A 19 9.24 -10.84 0.02
CA ALA A 19 9.41 -12.14 0.66
C ALA A 19 9.25 -12.04 2.19
N ALA A 20 9.92 -11.07 2.82
CA ALA A 20 9.84 -10.88 4.27
C ALA A 20 8.41 -10.59 4.76
N PHE A 21 7.63 -9.82 4.00
CA PHE A 21 6.21 -9.59 4.31
C PHE A 21 5.40 -10.89 4.28
N LEU A 22 5.51 -11.67 3.20
CA LEU A 22 4.75 -12.90 3.03
C LEU A 22 5.15 -13.94 4.08
N ASP A 23 6.45 -14.13 4.31
CA ASP A 23 6.98 -15.07 5.31
C ASP A 23 6.51 -14.70 6.72
N PHE A 24 6.49 -13.41 7.07
CA PHE A 24 6.06 -12.92 8.37
C PHE A 24 4.59 -13.27 8.67
N TYR A 25 3.70 -13.12 7.68
CA TYR A 25 2.29 -13.47 7.84
C TYR A 25 2.04 -14.98 7.70
N GLU A 26 2.81 -15.70 6.87
CA GLU A 26 2.76 -17.16 6.82
C GLU A 26 3.08 -17.79 8.17
N GLN A 27 4.11 -17.28 8.87
CA GLN A 27 4.45 -17.70 10.25
C GLN A 27 3.33 -17.41 11.27
N ARG A 28 2.37 -16.54 10.93
CA ARG A 28 1.17 -16.22 11.72
C ARG A 28 -0.08 -16.98 11.25
N GLY A 29 0.11 -17.98 10.39
CA GLY A 29 -0.95 -18.86 9.90
C GLY A 29 -1.77 -18.27 8.76
N HIS A 30 -1.29 -17.21 8.10
CA HIS A 30 -1.90 -16.74 6.86
C HIS A 30 -1.51 -17.66 5.72
N LYS A 31 -2.47 -18.05 4.90
CA LYS A 31 -2.19 -18.78 3.66
C LYS A 31 -1.61 -17.82 2.61
N PRO A 32 -0.39 -18.05 2.07
CA PRO A 32 0.10 -17.28 0.95
C PRO A 32 -0.76 -17.54 -0.29
N MET A 33 -1.22 -16.46 -0.92
CA MET A 33 -2.04 -16.49 -2.13
C MET A 33 -1.27 -15.80 -3.26
N ALA A 34 -1.33 -16.40 -4.46
CA ALA A 34 -0.80 -15.76 -5.65
C ALA A 34 -1.57 -14.47 -5.97
N SER A 35 -0.88 -13.48 -6.54
CA SER A 35 -1.54 -12.29 -7.10
C SER A 35 -2.61 -12.71 -8.10
N ALA A 36 -3.81 -12.15 -7.97
CA ALA A 36 -4.84 -12.28 -8.98
C ALA A 36 -4.47 -11.47 -10.23
N SER A 37 -5.18 -11.74 -11.33
CA SER A 37 -5.07 -10.97 -12.57
C SER A 37 -5.41 -9.48 -12.36
N LEU A 38 -4.81 -8.60 -13.15
CA LEU A 38 -5.23 -7.20 -13.28
C LEU A 38 -6.61 -7.06 -13.93
N VAL A 39 -7.13 -8.11 -14.56
CA VAL A 39 -8.45 -8.19 -15.18
C VAL A 39 -9.40 -8.92 -14.22
N PRO A 40 -10.17 -8.21 -13.38
CA PRO A 40 -11.06 -8.84 -12.42
C PRO A 40 -12.30 -9.43 -13.09
N ASP A 41 -12.85 -10.48 -12.46
CA ASP A 41 -14.16 -11.05 -12.79
C ASP A 41 -15.33 -10.14 -12.36
N ASP A 42 -15.09 -9.21 -11.43
CA ASP A 42 -16.08 -8.23 -10.97
C ASP A 42 -16.36 -7.21 -12.11
N PRO A 43 -17.60 -7.17 -12.65
CA PRO A 43 -17.93 -6.28 -13.75
C PRO A 43 -18.03 -4.81 -13.34
N THR A 44 -18.04 -4.50 -12.03
CA THR A 44 -18.14 -3.13 -11.50
C THR A 44 -16.81 -2.39 -11.50
N VAL A 45 -15.70 -3.08 -11.75
CA VAL A 45 -14.34 -2.52 -11.76
C VAL A 45 -13.60 -2.86 -13.04
N LEU A 46 -12.86 -1.88 -13.59
CA LEU A 46 -12.10 -2.10 -14.82
C LEU A 46 -10.83 -2.89 -14.57
N LEU A 47 -10.11 -2.62 -13.49
CA LEU A 47 -8.82 -3.24 -13.20
C LEU A 47 -8.72 -3.56 -11.73
N THR A 48 -7.83 -4.47 -11.37
CA THR A 48 -7.55 -4.78 -9.97
C THR A 48 -6.81 -3.61 -9.31
N ILE A 49 -7.49 -2.88 -8.41
CA ILE A 49 -6.98 -1.64 -7.80
C ILE A 49 -6.36 -1.82 -6.40
N ALA A 50 -6.59 -2.98 -5.77
CA ALA A 50 -6.19 -3.29 -4.39
C ALA A 50 -6.11 -4.81 -4.15
N GLY A 51 -5.36 -5.20 -3.11
CA GLY A 51 -5.20 -6.59 -2.66
C GLY A 51 -6.49 -7.27 -2.24
N MET A 52 -7.44 -6.51 -1.71
CA MET A 52 -8.72 -7.02 -1.21
C MET A 52 -9.72 -7.39 -2.30
N LEU A 53 -9.56 -6.83 -3.51
CA LEU A 53 -10.59 -6.89 -4.54
C LEU A 53 -10.94 -8.32 -4.98
N PRO A 54 -9.97 -9.25 -5.16
CA PRO A 54 -10.27 -10.67 -5.40
C PRO A 54 -11.07 -11.32 -4.26
N PHE A 55 -11.01 -10.78 -3.05
CA PHE A 55 -11.70 -11.27 -1.87
C PHE A 55 -13.01 -10.54 -1.56
N LYS A 56 -13.42 -9.54 -2.36
CA LYS A 56 -14.67 -8.80 -2.17
C LYS A 56 -15.90 -9.72 -2.01
N PRO A 57 -16.10 -10.78 -2.82
CA PRO A 57 -17.21 -11.73 -2.62
C PRO A 57 -17.12 -12.51 -1.30
N VAL A 58 -15.91 -12.75 -0.78
CA VAL A 58 -15.68 -13.42 0.51
C VAL A 58 -16.09 -12.52 1.66
N PHE A 59 -15.69 -11.23 1.63
CA PHE A 59 -16.08 -10.25 2.65
C PHE A 59 -17.60 -10.03 2.69
N LEU A 60 -18.27 -10.14 1.54
CA LEU A 60 -19.73 -10.07 1.41
C LEU A 60 -20.44 -11.38 1.79
N GLY A 61 -19.71 -12.46 2.10
CA GLY A 61 -20.28 -13.78 2.39
C GLY A 61 -20.90 -14.50 1.19
N GLN A 62 -20.61 -14.04 -0.03
CA GLN A 62 -21.12 -14.59 -1.29
C GLN A 62 -20.31 -15.78 -1.77
N GLN A 63 -19.05 -15.89 -1.33
CA GLN A 63 -18.16 -17.01 -1.63
C GLN A 63 -17.53 -17.59 -0.35
N PRO A 64 -17.19 -18.89 -0.35
CA PRO A 64 -16.50 -19.50 0.77
C PRO A 64 -15.11 -18.89 0.96
N ARG A 65 -14.69 -18.79 2.22
CA ARG A 65 -13.36 -18.28 2.59
C ARG A 65 -12.28 -19.25 2.08
N PRO A 66 -11.23 -18.79 1.37
CA PRO A 66 -10.16 -19.67 0.88
C PRO A 66 -9.27 -20.22 1.99
N ALA A 67 -9.27 -19.53 3.14
CA ALA A 67 -8.66 -19.85 4.43
C ALA A 67 -9.27 -18.91 5.49
N ALA A 68 -9.00 -19.11 6.77
CA ALA A 68 -9.36 -18.13 7.82
C ALA A 68 -8.56 -16.82 7.69
N ARG A 69 -7.31 -16.94 7.23
CA ARG A 69 -6.33 -15.87 7.07
C ARG A 69 -5.61 -16.02 5.74
N ALA A 70 -5.31 -14.94 5.04
CA ALA A 70 -4.57 -14.98 3.78
C ALA A 70 -3.56 -13.83 3.66
N THR A 71 -2.48 -14.02 2.90
CA THR A 71 -1.55 -12.93 2.58
C THR A 71 -1.16 -12.99 1.10
N SER A 72 -0.93 -11.83 0.47
CA SER A 72 -0.55 -11.76 -0.94
C SER A 72 0.25 -10.51 -1.25
N ALA A 73 1.03 -10.56 -2.33
CA ALA A 73 1.58 -9.40 -3.01
C ALA A 73 0.78 -9.19 -4.31
N GLN A 74 -0.24 -8.32 -4.28
CA GLN A 74 -1.16 -8.12 -5.39
C GLN A 74 -0.63 -7.06 -6.35
N LYS A 75 -0.57 -7.41 -7.64
CA LYS A 75 -0.42 -6.46 -8.74
C LYS A 75 -1.64 -5.53 -8.80
N CYS A 76 -1.42 -4.22 -8.74
CA CYS A 76 -2.48 -3.22 -8.75
C CYS A 76 -2.27 -2.22 -9.89
N ILE A 77 -3.37 -1.75 -10.47
CA ILE A 77 -3.37 -0.58 -11.35
C ILE A 77 -4.37 0.47 -10.86
N ARG A 78 -3.91 1.71 -10.72
CA ARG A 78 -4.76 2.88 -10.42
C ARG A 78 -4.64 3.92 -11.52
N THR A 79 -5.75 4.21 -12.18
CA THR A 79 -5.80 5.19 -13.28
C THR A 79 -6.20 6.58 -12.82
N ASN A 80 -6.79 6.71 -11.62
CA ASN A 80 -7.10 7.99 -10.99
C ASN A 80 -5.84 8.80 -10.65
N ASP A 81 -4.70 8.11 -10.46
CA ASP A 81 -3.44 8.72 -10.07
C ASP A 81 -2.57 9.11 -11.28
N ILE A 82 -3.04 8.91 -12.52
CA ILE A 82 -2.21 9.04 -13.73
C ILE A 82 -1.59 10.43 -13.91
N GLU A 83 -2.30 11.49 -13.49
CA GLU A 83 -1.79 12.86 -13.55
C GLU A 83 -0.69 13.12 -12.49
N ASN A 84 -0.57 12.28 -11.47
CA ASN A 84 0.46 12.41 -10.43
C ASN A 84 1.73 11.62 -10.73
N VAL A 85 1.68 10.70 -11.70
CA VAL A 85 2.79 9.84 -12.11
C VAL A 85 3.94 10.68 -12.67
N GLY A 86 5.15 10.40 -12.19
CA GLY A 86 6.39 11.09 -12.49
C GLY A 86 6.54 12.48 -11.86
N ARG A 87 5.42 13.14 -11.52
CA ARG A 87 5.38 14.47 -10.88
C ARG A 87 5.60 14.39 -9.37
N THR A 88 4.96 13.42 -8.73
CA THR A 88 5.09 13.18 -7.28
C THR A 88 6.11 12.08 -6.99
N ALA A 89 6.55 11.95 -5.74
CA ALA A 89 7.53 10.94 -5.35
C ALA A 89 6.96 9.52 -5.21
N ARG A 90 5.64 9.36 -5.08
CA ARG A 90 5.00 8.15 -4.54
C ARG A 90 3.87 7.53 -5.38
N HIS A 91 3.32 8.25 -6.36
CA HIS A 91 2.20 7.75 -7.17
C HIS A 91 2.70 6.95 -8.36
N HIS A 92 1.99 5.88 -8.69
CA HIS A 92 2.29 4.97 -9.80
C HIS A 92 0.99 4.61 -10.51
N THR A 93 1.07 4.30 -11.80
CA THR A 93 -0.03 3.62 -12.49
C THR A 93 -0.07 2.17 -12.04
N PHE A 94 1.09 1.50 -12.03
CA PHE A 94 1.24 0.11 -11.60
C PHE A 94 2.10 0.02 -10.35
N PHE A 95 1.61 -0.73 -9.36
CA PHE A 95 2.32 -0.95 -8.11
C PHE A 95 1.94 -2.30 -7.50
N GLU A 96 2.70 -2.73 -6.49
CA GLU A 96 2.37 -3.92 -5.72
C GLU A 96 1.87 -3.57 -4.33
N MET A 97 0.73 -4.14 -3.97
CA MET A 97 0.14 -4.00 -2.64
C MET A 97 0.37 -5.30 -1.86
N LEU A 98 1.15 -5.22 -0.78
CA LEU A 98 1.35 -6.32 0.15
C LEU A 98 0.25 -6.29 1.19
N GLY A 99 -0.55 -7.35 1.28
CA GLY A 99 -1.74 -7.37 2.14
C GLY A 99 -1.82 -8.62 3.00
N ASN A 100 -2.39 -8.47 4.19
CA ASN A 100 -2.79 -9.55 5.07
C ASN A 100 -4.29 -9.42 5.41
N PHE A 101 -5.02 -10.52 5.24
CA PHE A 101 -6.47 -10.54 5.29
C PHE A 101 -6.94 -11.48 6.40
N SER A 102 -7.91 -11.01 7.18
CA SER A 102 -8.66 -11.81 8.15
C SER A 102 -10.10 -11.95 7.67
N PHE A 103 -10.58 -13.18 7.52
CA PHE A 103 -11.96 -13.44 7.14
C PHE A 103 -12.74 -13.94 8.36
N GLY A 104 -13.12 -13.02 9.25
CA GLY A 104 -13.83 -13.35 10.49
C GLY A 104 -12.98 -14.13 11.51
N ASP A 105 -11.68 -13.86 11.59
CA ASP A 105 -10.74 -14.55 12.48
C ASP A 105 -10.18 -13.61 13.56
N TYR A 106 -9.13 -12.83 13.26
CA TYR A 106 -8.61 -11.76 14.13
C TYR A 106 -9.12 -10.38 13.68
N PHE A 107 -8.98 -9.37 14.54
CA PHE A 107 -9.44 -8.01 14.26
C PHE A 107 -8.39 -6.96 14.66
N LYS A 108 -8.81 -5.77 15.11
CA LYS A 108 -7.97 -4.58 15.31
C LYS A 108 -6.69 -4.84 16.11
N GLU A 109 -6.80 -5.45 17.30
CA GLU A 109 -5.66 -5.61 18.21
C GLU A 109 -4.50 -6.37 17.55
N GLN A 110 -4.76 -7.55 17.01
CA GLN A 110 -3.73 -8.34 16.33
C GLN A 110 -3.28 -7.71 15.02
N ALA A 111 -4.19 -7.07 14.26
CA ALA A 111 -3.82 -6.38 13.03
C ALA A 111 -2.80 -5.26 13.28
N ILE A 112 -3.05 -4.43 14.30
CA ILE A 112 -2.19 -3.33 14.73
C ILE A 112 -0.86 -3.86 15.29
N GLN A 113 -0.90 -4.85 16.19
CA GLN A 113 0.32 -5.43 16.78
C GLN A 113 1.24 -6.03 15.72
N TRP A 114 0.70 -6.81 14.78
CA TRP A 114 1.51 -7.43 13.73
C TRP A 114 2.03 -6.42 12.71
N ALA A 115 1.25 -5.40 12.34
CA ALA A 115 1.73 -4.35 11.47
C ALA A 115 2.91 -3.58 12.11
N TRP A 116 2.82 -3.31 13.41
CA TRP A 116 3.89 -2.66 14.16
C TRP A 116 5.13 -3.54 14.31
N GLU A 117 4.95 -4.82 14.64
CA GLU A 117 6.05 -5.78 14.76
C GLU A 117 6.77 -6.00 13.43
N LEU A 118 6.03 -6.08 12.32
CA LEU A 118 6.61 -6.14 10.99
C LEU A 118 7.46 -4.89 10.71
N SER A 119 6.89 -3.71 10.96
CA SER A 119 7.53 -2.42 10.68
C SER A 119 8.81 -2.21 11.51
N THR A 120 8.75 -2.45 12.82
CA THR A 120 9.85 -2.14 13.75
C THR A 120 10.81 -3.32 13.96
N GLY A 121 10.31 -4.55 13.88
CA GLY A 121 11.10 -5.76 14.11
C GLY A 121 11.72 -6.33 12.83
N VAL A 122 10.91 -6.60 11.81
CA VAL A 122 11.38 -7.22 10.55
C VAL A 122 12.07 -6.21 9.65
N PHE A 123 11.41 -5.09 9.38
CA PHE A 123 11.96 -4.02 8.55
C PHE A 123 12.90 -3.09 9.31
N GLY A 124 12.91 -3.16 10.65
CA GLY A 124 13.87 -2.42 11.47
C GLY A 124 13.65 -0.91 11.47
N LEU A 125 12.44 -0.44 11.15
CA LEU A 125 12.12 0.98 11.20
C LEU A 125 12.17 1.45 12.65
N SER A 126 12.82 2.59 12.89
CA SER A 126 12.86 3.19 14.21
C SER A 126 11.46 3.67 14.61
N PRO A 127 10.95 3.36 15.81
CA PRO A 127 9.66 3.87 16.29
C PRO A 127 9.53 5.39 16.25
N GLN A 128 10.64 6.14 16.42
CA GLN A 128 10.64 7.60 16.35
C GLN A 128 10.36 8.14 14.93
N ASN A 129 10.49 7.30 13.90
CA ASN A 129 10.18 7.63 12.52
C ASN A 129 8.76 7.22 12.15
N LEU A 130 7.97 6.68 13.07
CA LEU A 130 6.61 6.22 12.79
C LEU A 130 5.60 7.17 13.41
N VAL A 131 4.54 7.45 12.66
CA VAL A 131 3.34 8.14 13.10
C VAL A 131 2.15 7.31 12.63
N VAL A 132 1.10 7.21 13.43
CA VAL A 132 -0.11 6.46 13.07
C VAL A 132 -1.31 7.39 13.01
N SER A 133 -2.23 7.13 12.09
CA SER A 133 -3.53 7.77 12.07
C SER A 133 -4.65 6.81 12.45
N VAL A 134 -5.75 7.33 12.99
CA VAL A 134 -6.97 6.57 13.30
C VAL A 134 -8.19 7.42 12.94
N PHE A 135 -9.29 6.76 12.59
CA PHE A 135 -10.56 7.45 12.37
C PHE A 135 -10.99 8.23 13.61
N ARG A 136 -11.45 9.46 13.43
CA ARG A 136 -11.84 10.39 14.50
C ARG A 136 -12.83 9.82 15.53
N GLU A 137 -13.62 8.81 15.17
CA GLU A 137 -14.61 8.15 16.04
C GLU A 137 -14.17 6.74 16.50
N ASP A 138 -12.95 6.29 16.17
CA ASP A 138 -12.43 4.97 16.52
C ASP A 138 -11.51 4.99 17.76
N ASP A 139 -12.12 5.16 18.93
CA ASP A 139 -11.42 5.16 20.22
C ASP A 139 -10.73 3.82 20.53
N GLU A 140 -11.24 2.72 19.96
CA GLU A 140 -10.69 1.38 20.14
C GLU A 140 -9.30 1.27 19.48
N ALA A 141 -9.18 1.74 18.24
CA ALA A 141 -7.89 1.76 17.53
C ALA A 141 -6.87 2.66 18.23
N GLU A 142 -7.27 3.85 18.69
CA GLU A 142 -6.37 4.73 19.47
C GLU A 142 -5.87 4.04 20.75
N ALA A 143 -6.77 3.42 21.51
CA ALA A 143 -6.42 2.74 22.75
C ALA A 143 -5.44 1.58 22.50
N ILE A 144 -5.61 0.81 21.42
CA ILE A 144 -4.66 -0.26 21.06
C ILE A 144 -3.28 0.33 20.75
N TRP A 145 -3.21 1.37 19.91
CA TRP A 145 -1.93 2.01 19.58
C TRP A 145 -1.22 2.57 20.81
N ARG A 146 -1.97 3.24 21.70
CA ARG A 146 -1.42 3.85 22.92
C ARG A 146 -1.04 2.83 23.98
N ASP A 147 -1.97 1.94 24.33
CA ASP A 147 -1.87 1.13 25.55
C ASP A 147 -1.27 -0.26 25.29
N VAL A 148 -1.51 -0.83 24.11
CA VAL A 148 -1.03 -2.18 23.74
C VAL A 148 0.30 -2.10 23.00
N VAL A 149 0.41 -1.21 22.01
CA VAL A 149 1.65 -1.03 21.24
C VAL A 149 2.63 -0.09 21.94
N GLY A 150 2.13 0.95 22.62
CA GLY A 150 2.96 1.94 23.30
C GLY A 150 3.42 3.09 22.40
N VAL A 151 2.66 3.43 21.36
CA VAL A 151 2.94 4.61 20.51
C VAL A 151 2.74 5.88 21.34
N ASN A 152 3.68 6.83 21.22
CA ASN A 152 3.55 8.15 21.85
C ASN A 152 2.22 8.78 21.43
N PRO A 153 1.34 9.20 22.37
CA PRO A 153 0.07 9.83 22.03
C PRO A 153 0.17 11.03 21.08
N LYS A 154 1.28 11.78 21.10
CA LYS A 154 1.50 12.90 20.15
C LYS A 154 1.68 12.45 18.70
N ARG A 155 1.99 11.17 18.48
CA ARG A 155 2.18 10.53 17.17
C ARG A 155 1.00 9.63 16.79
N ILE A 156 -0.14 9.78 17.47
CA ILE A 156 -1.42 9.18 17.10
C ILE A 156 -2.35 10.31 16.65
N ILE A 157 -2.60 10.40 15.35
CA ILE A 157 -3.35 11.50 14.74
C ILE A 157 -4.76 11.03 14.42
N ARG A 158 -5.79 11.75 14.88
CA ARG A 158 -7.17 11.49 14.48
C ARG A 158 -7.46 12.20 13.15
N MET A 159 -7.90 11.46 12.15
CA MET A 159 -8.31 12.03 10.85
C MET A 159 -9.78 11.74 10.55
N ASP A 160 -10.31 12.39 9.51
CA ASP A 160 -11.73 12.37 9.22
C ASP A 160 -12.14 11.17 8.32
N GLU A 161 -13.31 11.26 7.69
CA GLU A 161 -13.84 10.16 6.87
C GLU A 161 -13.11 10.06 5.53
N ALA A 162 -12.59 11.16 5.00
CA ALA A 162 -11.87 11.17 3.73
C ALA A 162 -10.56 10.38 3.83
N ASP A 163 -9.90 10.41 4.99
CA ASP A 163 -8.60 9.77 5.20
C ASP A 163 -8.69 8.41 5.91
N ASN A 164 -9.51 8.32 6.97
CA ASN A 164 -9.54 7.15 7.84
C ASN A 164 -10.87 6.37 7.80
N PHE A 165 -11.67 6.51 6.75
CA PHE A 165 -12.79 5.61 6.48
C PHE A 165 -12.71 5.04 5.08
N TRP A 166 -12.31 3.78 4.99
CA TRP A 166 -12.09 3.12 3.71
C TRP A 166 -13.37 2.45 3.19
N ALA A 167 -13.58 2.54 1.88
CA ALA A 167 -14.66 1.84 1.18
C ALA A 167 -14.15 1.16 -0.10
N SER A 168 -14.69 -0.02 -0.41
CA SER A 168 -14.33 -0.80 -1.60
C SER A 168 -14.82 -0.19 -2.93
N GLY A 169 -15.64 0.85 -2.85
CA GLY A 169 -16.26 1.57 -3.95
C GLY A 169 -17.46 2.37 -3.47
N PRO A 170 -18.35 2.81 -4.37
CA PRO A 170 -19.60 3.47 -4.00
C PRO A 170 -20.50 2.62 -3.10
N THR A 171 -20.43 1.29 -3.28
CA THR A 171 -21.12 0.28 -2.46
C THR A 171 -20.16 -0.86 -2.12
N GLY A 172 -20.51 -1.65 -1.10
CA GLY A 172 -19.76 -2.84 -0.69
C GLY A 172 -19.13 -2.74 0.70
N PRO A 173 -18.21 -3.65 1.04
CA PRO A 173 -17.53 -3.65 2.33
C PRO A 173 -16.76 -2.35 2.57
N CYS A 174 -16.85 -1.84 3.80
CA CYS A 174 -16.20 -0.61 4.26
C CYS A 174 -15.99 -0.64 5.78
N GLY A 175 -15.24 0.33 6.31
CA GLY A 175 -15.01 0.50 7.73
C GLY A 175 -13.97 1.56 8.06
N PRO A 176 -13.79 1.90 9.34
CA PRO A 176 -12.69 2.74 9.76
C PRO A 176 -11.37 2.07 9.43
N CYS A 177 -10.33 2.86 9.20
CA CYS A 177 -8.99 2.37 9.01
C CYS A 177 -7.99 3.15 9.87
N SER A 178 -6.80 2.58 9.96
CA SER A 178 -5.65 3.17 10.64
C SER A 178 -4.43 3.01 9.76
N GLU A 179 -3.69 4.08 9.55
CA GLU A 179 -2.56 4.08 8.62
C GLU A 179 -1.26 4.35 9.37
N ILE A 180 -0.16 3.81 8.84
CA ILE A 180 1.19 4.01 9.36
C ILE A 180 1.97 4.85 8.36
N TYR A 181 2.51 5.94 8.87
CA TYR A 181 3.31 6.92 8.14
C TYR A 181 4.76 6.84 8.57
N TYR A 182 5.65 7.02 7.61
CA TYR A 182 7.07 7.21 7.87
C TYR A 182 7.41 8.71 7.86
N ASP A 183 7.96 9.20 8.97
CA ASP A 183 8.48 10.55 9.16
C ASP A 183 9.94 10.59 8.67
N PHE A 184 10.17 11.25 7.53
CA PHE A 184 11.52 11.48 7.00
C PHE A 184 12.30 12.51 7.81
N LYS A 185 11.64 13.32 8.65
CA LYS A 185 12.23 14.44 9.40
C LYS A 185 11.83 14.40 10.88
N PRO A 186 12.11 13.29 11.61
CA PRO A 186 11.75 13.17 13.03
C PRO A 186 12.39 14.26 13.90
N GLU A 187 13.51 14.86 13.45
CA GLU A 187 14.18 15.96 14.11
C GLU A 187 13.35 17.25 14.24
N LEU A 188 12.28 17.40 13.44
CA LEU A 188 11.36 18.54 13.55
C LEU A 188 10.42 18.43 14.74
N GLY A 189 10.42 17.30 15.45
CA GLY A 189 9.61 17.06 16.64
C GLY A 189 8.15 16.73 16.33
N ASP A 190 7.36 16.57 17.39
CA ASP A 190 6.00 16.01 17.34
C ASP A 190 4.89 17.07 17.45
N ASP A 191 5.26 18.34 17.65
CA ASP A 191 4.29 19.41 17.79
C ASP A 191 3.79 19.86 16.41
N GLY A 192 2.47 19.77 16.19
CA GLY A 192 1.85 20.17 14.91
C GLY A 192 2.15 19.22 13.76
N ILE A 193 2.22 17.90 14.01
CA ILE A 193 2.29 16.89 12.95
C ILE A 193 1.10 17.08 12.00
N ASP A 194 1.42 17.30 10.72
CA ASP A 194 0.49 17.38 9.61
C ASP A 194 0.80 16.23 8.65
N LEU A 195 -0.06 15.20 8.65
CA LEU A 195 0.11 14.02 7.81
C LEU A 195 -0.14 14.30 6.32
N GLU A 196 -0.67 15.47 5.97
CA GLU A 196 -0.82 15.93 4.58
C GLU A 196 0.49 16.52 4.02
N ASP A 197 1.52 16.77 4.85
CA ASP A 197 2.86 17.19 4.39
C ASP A 197 3.62 16.04 3.73
N ASP A 198 3.36 15.85 2.45
CA ASP A 198 4.03 14.90 1.55
C ASP A 198 5.56 15.07 1.47
N GLY A 199 6.09 16.22 1.90
CA GLY A 199 7.53 16.48 1.96
C GLY A 199 8.20 15.95 3.22
N ARG A 200 7.41 15.46 4.19
CA ARG A 200 7.87 14.93 5.47
C ARG A 200 7.33 13.53 5.74
N PHE A 201 6.06 13.27 5.45
CA PHE A 201 5.42 12.00 5.76
C PHE A 201 5.07 11.22 4.51
N ILE A 202 5.16 9.90 4.60
CA ILE A 202 4.62 9.00 3.58
C ILE A 202 3.83 7.89 4.23
N GLU A 203 2.55 7.77 3.89
CA GLU A 203 1.75 6.60 4.20
C GLU A 203 2.37 5.38 3.50
N PHE A 204 2.69 4.33 4.25
CA PHE A 204 3.22 3.11 3.65
C PHE A 204 2.38 1.88 3.95
N TYR A 205 1.53 1.91 4.97
CA TYR A 205 0.71 0.78 5.37
C TYR A 205 -0.66 1.21 5.90
N ASN A 206 -1.75 0.80 5.23
CA ASN A 206 -3.12 1.02 5.68
C ASN A 206 -3.73 -0.27 6.25
N LEU A 207 -4.35 -0.18 7.43
CA LEU A 207 -5.07 -1.24 8.14
C LEU A 207 -6.57 -0.93 8.18
N VAL A 208 -7.35 -1.61 7.36
CA VAL A 208 -8.81 -1.42 7.25
C VAL A 208 -9.55 -2.42 8.13
N PHE A 209 -10.40 -1.88 9.01
CA PHE A 209 -11.23 -2.65 9.94
C PHE A 209 -12.63 -2.84 9.35
N MET A 210 -12.71 -3.68 8.32
CA MET A 210 -13.96 -3.94 7.59
C MET A 210 -15.04 -4.50 8.53
N GLN A 211 -16.07 -3.71 8.77
CA GLN A 211 -17.15 -4.05 9.70
C GLN A 211 -18.55 -3.66 9.19
N TYR A 212 -18.62 -2.91 8.09
CA TYR A 212 -19.87 -2.48 7.49
C TYR A 212 -19.94 -2.82 6.00
N ASN A 213 -21.15 -2.88 5.46
CA ASN A 213 -21.47 -2.85 4.05
C ASN A 213 -22.28 -1.58 3.75
N ARG A 214 -21.84 -0.80 2.77
CA ARG A 214 -22.52 0.41 2.28
C ARG A 214 -23.41 0.05 1.09
N ASP A 215 -24.70 0.37 1.17
CA ASP A 215 -25.64 0.25 0.04
C ASP A 215 -25.66 1.48 -0.87
N ALA A 216 -26.50 1.47 -1.91
CA ALA A 216 -26.56 2.54 -2.92
C ALA A 216 -27.08 3.86 -2.35
N GLU A 217 -27.85 3.80 -1.27
CA GLU A 217 -28.39 4.93 -0.52
C GLU A 217 -27.39 5.47 0.51
N GLY A 218 -26.23 4.80 0.68
CA GLY A 218 -25.18 5.17 1.62
C GLY A 218 -25.40 4.62 3.03
N THR A 219 -26.42 3.79 3.25
CA THR A 219 -26.71 3.20 4.56
C THR A 219 -25.65 2.16 4.91
N LEU A 220 -25.15 2.23 6.14
CA LEU A 220 -24.18 1.28 6.66
C LEU A 220 -24.89 0.16 7.41
N THR A 221 -24.66 -1.08 6.97
CA THR A 221 -25.17 -2.30 7.62
C THR A 221 -24.01 -3.13 8.15
N PRO A 222 -24.07 -3.69 9.37
CA PRO A 222 -22.99 -4.54 9.88
C PRO A 222 -22.75 -5.77 9.00
N LEU A 223 -21.47 -6.08 8.72
CA LEU A 223 -21.09 -7.33 8.07
C LEU A 223 -21.35 -8.52 9.01
N ALA A 224 -21.63 -9.69 8.44
CA ALA A 224 -21.82 -10.93 9.21
C ALA A 224 -20.58 -11.30 10.04
N ASN A 225 -19.39 -10.96 9.55
CA ASN A 225 -18.14 -11.12 10.27
C ASN A 225 -17.34 -9.81 10.18
N ARG A 226 -16.61 -9.47 11.24
CA ARG A 226 -15.59 -8.42 11.23
C ARG A 226 -14.34 -8.96 10.55
N ASN A 227 -13.83 -8.22 9.58
CA ASN A 227 -12.72 -8.65 8.73
C ASN A 227 -11.56 -7.65 8.82
N ILE A 228 -10.38 -8.11 8.44
CA ILE A 228 -9.21 -7.25 8.26
C ILE A 228 -8.82 -7.28 6.79
N ASP A 229 -8.62 -6.10 6.26
CA ASP A 229 -7.97 -5.85 4.98
C ASP A 229 -6.78 -4.92 5.25
N THR A 230 -5.63 -5.20 4.67
CA THR A 230 -4.48 -4.31 4.78
C THR A 230 -3.81 -4.14 3.42
N GLY A 231 -3.16 -2.99 3.25
CA GLY A 231 -2.39 -2.70 2.05
C GLY A 231 -1.14 -1.90 2.38
N MET A 232 0.02 -2.51 2.15
CA MET A 232 1.32 -1.86 2.22
C MET A 232 1.86 -1.65 0.81
N GLY A 233 2.24 -0.43 0.46
CA GLY A 233 2.83 -0.12 -0.85
C GLY A 233 4.28 -0.61 -0.93
N LEU A 234 4.56 -1.61 -1.77
CA LEU A 234 5.90 -2.20 -1.86
C LEU A 234 6.96 -1.16 -2.23
N GLU A 235 6.67 -0.31 -3.22
CA GLU A 235 7.58 0.71 -3.72
C GLU A 235 7.84 1.81 -2.68
N ARG A 236 6.85 2.09 -1.83
CA ARG A 236 6.99 3.07 -0.73
C ARG A 236 7.86 2.50 0.39
N MET A 237 7.64 1.24 0.76
CA MET A 237 8.52 0.56 1.72
C MET A 237 9.95 0.42 1.19
N ALA A 238 10.11 0.14 -0.11
CA ALA A 238 11.43 0.13 -0.75
C ALA A 238 12.11 1.51 -0.71
N GLN A 239 11.36 2.60 -0.94
CA GLN A 239 11.90 3.96 -0.79
C GLN A 239 12.47 4.18 0.62
N ILE A 240 11.69 3.82 1.64
CA ILE A 240 12.05 3.99 3.06
C ILE A 240 13.32 3.19 3.39
N LEU A 241 13.32 1.89 3.10
CA LEU A 241 14.43 0.99 3.49
C LEU A 241 15.70 1.17 2.68
N GLN A 242 15.59 1.69 1.46
CA GLN A 242 16.75 1.99 0.61
C GLN A 242 17.27 3.42 0.80
N GLY A 243 16.53 4.27 1.53
CA GLY A 243 16.92 5.65 1.80
C GLY A 243 17.02 6.51 0.53
N VAL A 244 16.21 6.19 -0.48
CA VAL A 244 16.20 6.90 -1.77
C VAL A 244 15.13 8.00 -1.77
N PRO A 245 15.30 9.08 -2.54
CA PRO A 245 14.45 10.27 -2.41
C PRO A 245 13.02 10.07 -2.93
N ASN A 246 12.75 9.03 -3.71
CA ASN A 246 11.43 8.74 -4.26
C ASN A 246 11.33 7.27 -4.71
N ASN A 247 10.11 6.77 -4.90
CA ASN A 247 9.85 5.38 -5.30
C ASN A 247 10.53 4.98 -6.63
N TYR A 248 10.73 5.94 -7.54
CA TYR A 248 11.30 5.67 -8.87
C TYR A 248 12.80 5.39 -8.83
N GLU A 249 13.48 5.77 -7.75
CA GLU A 249 14.90 5.54 -7.55
C GLU A 249 15.19 4.29 -6.72
N THR A 250 14.17 3.46 -6.47
CA THR A 250 14.33 2.13 -5.88
C THR A 250 14.83 1.12 -6.90
N ASP A 251 15.36 -0.01 -6.41
CA ASP A 251 15.77 -1.15 -7.25
C ASP A 251 14.64 -1.70 -8.15
N LEU A 252 13.38 -1.45 -7.79
CA LEU A 252 12.19 -1.90 -8.53
C LEU A 252 11.97 -1.14 -9.84
N ILE A 253 12.42 0.12 -9.95
CA ILE A 253 12.06 1.03 -11.05
C ILE A 253 13.30 1.67 -11.68
N TYR A 254 14.31 2.01 -10.90
CA TYR A 254 15.47 2.75 -11.39
C TYR A 254 16.18 2.07 -12.58
N PRO A 255 16.35 0.73 -12.63
CA PRO A 255 16.93 0.07 -13.80
C PRO A 255 16.16 0.30 -15.10
N LEU A 256 14.84 0.47 -15.04
CA LEU A 256 14.00 0.78 -16.20
C LEU A 256 14.22 2.23 -16.67
N ILE A 257 14.37 3.14 -15.71
CA ILE A 257 14.68 4.56 -15.96
C ILE A 257 16.06 4.70 -16.58
N GLU A 258 17.08 4.01 -16.05
CA GLU A 258 18.43 4.00 -16.62
C GLU A 258 18.44 3.43 -18.03
N THR A 259 17.69 2.35 -18.28
CA THR A 259 17.55 1.78 -19.63
C THR A 259 16.94 2.78 -20.59
N ALA A 260 15.84 3.44 -20.20
CA ALA A 260 15.20 4.47 -21.03
C ALA A 260 16.11 5.67 -21.29
N ALA A 261 16.86 6.12 -20.29
CA ALA A 261 17.83 7.21 -20.41
C ALA A 261 18.95 6.85 -21.40
N GLY A 262 19.48 5.63 -21.29
CA GLY A 262 20.51 5.10 -22.19
C GLY A 262 20.04 5.02 -23.64
N LEU A 263 18.81 4.57 -23.88
CA LEU A 263 18.20 4.54 -25.22
C LEU A 263 17.99 5.95 -25.80
N ALA A 264 17.70 6.93 -24.96
CA ALA A 264 17.55 8.33 -25.37
C ALA A 264 18.87 9.10 -25.46
N GLY A 265 20.01 8.51 -25.05
CA GLY A 265 21.31 9.18 -25.03
C GLY A 265 21.41 10.32 -24.03
N VAL A 266 20.65 10.26 -22.92
CA VAL A 266 20.63 11.27 -21.86
C VAL A 266 21.06 10.66 -20.53
N ASP A 267 21.53 11.50 -19.60
CA ASP A 267 21.82 11.11 -18.21
C ASP A 267 20.70 11.61 -17.29
N TYR A 268 19.97 10.69 -16.65
CA TYR A 268 18.89 11.00 -15.70
C TYR A 268 19.31 11.99 -14.61
N ARG A 269 20.55 11.88 -14.10
CA ARG A 269 21.04 12.73 -13.01
C ARG A 269 21.30 14.16 -13.46
N ALA A 270 21.66 14.35 -14.73
CA ALA A 270 21.96 15.65 -15.34
C ALA A 270 20.71 16.38 -15.89
N LEU A 271 19.56 15.71 -15.95
CA LEU A 271 18.32 16.31 -16.43
C LEU A 271 17.69 17.29 -15.43
N ASP A 272 16.94 18.25 -15.96
CA ASP A 272 16.01 19.07 -15.21
C ASP A 272 14.79 18.24 -14.74
N ASP A 273 13.91 18.86 -13.94
CA ASP A 273 12.75 18.16 -13.37
C ASP A 273 11.79 17.64 -14.44
N ARG A 274 11.68 18.33 -15.57
CA ARG A 274 10.84 17.90 -16.70
C ARG A 274 11.40 16.64 -17.36
N GLY A 275 12.71 16.60 -17.61
CA GLY A 275 13.39 15.43 -18.14
C GLY A 275 13.29 14.23 -17.20
N LYS A 276 13.53 14.44 -15.90
CA LYS A 276 13.36 13.41 -14.86
C LYS A 276 11.94 12.89 -14.81
N THR A 277 10.94 13.78 -14.82
CA THR A 277 9.52 13.42 -14.86
C THR A 277 9.22 12.52 -16.06
N SER A 278 9.71 12.86 -17.25
CA SER A 278 9.48 12.09 -18.47
C SER A 278 10.04 10.66 -18.36
N LEU A 279 11.25 10.50 -17.84
CA LEU A 279 11.85 9.18 -17.64
C LEU A 279 11.14 8.38 -16.53
N LYS A 280 10.68 9.03 -15.46
CA LYS A 280 9.87 8.39 -14.41
C LYS A 280 8.55 7.86 -14.96
N VAL A 281 7.86 8.64 -15.80
CA VAL A 281 6.63 8.21 -16.50
C VAL A 281 6.91 6.98 -17.37
N ILE A 282 8.01 6.97 -18.14
CA ILE A 282 8.39 5.79 -18.96
C ILE A 282 8.65 4.57 -18.07
N GLY A 283 9.37 4.74 -16.95
CA GLY A 283 9.65 3.67 -15.99
C GLY A 283 8.37 3.06 -15.40
N ASP A 284 7.41 3.89 -14.99
CA ASP A 284 6.11 3.42 -14.48
C ASP A 284 5.24 2.79 -15.58
N HIS A 285 5.03 3.49 -16.68
CA HIS A 285 4.10 3.03 -17.73
C HIS A 285 4.59 1.76 -18.41
N SER A 286 5.91 1.57 -18.57
CA SER A 286 6.46 0.31 -19.10
C SER A 286 6.08 -0.90 -18.24
N ARG A 287 6.05 -0.75 -16.90
CA ARG A 287 5.59 -1.79 -15.97
C ARG A 287 4.09 -2.05 -16.15
N ALA A 288 3.28 -1.00 -16.16
CA ALA A 288 1.82 -1.10 -16.31
C ALA A 288 1.42 -1.76 -17.65
N VAL A 289 1.99 -1.29 -18.76
CA VAL A 289 1.78 -1.84 -20.10
C VAL A 289 2.15 -3.31 -20.17
N THR A 290 3.34 -3.67 -19.67
CA THR A 290 3.82 -5.05 -19.69
C THR A 290 2.87 -5.97 -18.93
N GLN A 291 2.45 -5.57 -17.72
CA GLN A 291 1.59 -6.38 -16.88
C GLN A 291 0.16 -6.51 -17.43
N LEU A 292 -0.40 -5.44 -18.01
CA LEU A 292 -1.69 -5.49 -18.69
C LEU A 292 -1.67 -6.46 -19.87
N ILE A 293 -0.62 -6.41 -20.70
CA ILE A 293 -0.48 -7.33 -21.85
C ILE A 293 -0.32 -8.77 -21.36
N CYS A 294 0.48 -9.01 -20.32
CA CYS A 294 0.65 -10.34 -19.73
C CYS A 294 -0.66 -10.92 -19.18
N ASP A 295 -1.54 -10.06 -18.65
CA ASP A 295 -2.87 -10.45 -18.16
C ASP A 295 -3.95 -10.43 -19.29
N GLY A 296 -3.52 -10.39 -20.56
CA GLY A 296 -4.40 -10.61 -21.73
C GLY A 296 -5.08 -9.36 -22.29
N VAL A 297 -4.70 -8.16 -21.84
CA VAL A 297 -5.27 -6.91 -22.36
C VAL A 297 -4.61 -6.54 -23.69
N THR A 298 -5.42 -6.32 -24.72
CA THR A 298 -4.97 -5.81 -26.03
C THR A 298 -5.39 -4.36 -26.24
N ALA A 299 -4.51 -3.55 -26.83
CA ALA A 299 -4.79 -2.14 -27.08
C ALA A 299 -6.02 -1.95 -27.99
N SER A 300 -6.99 -1.15 -27.54
CA SER A 300 -8.25 -0.91 -28.25
C SER A 300 -8.78 0.51 -27.96
N ASN A 301 -9.93 0.87 -28.52
CA ASN A 301 -10.59 2.16 -28.24
C ASN A 301 -11.64 2.08 -27.11
N LEU A 302 -11.78 0.93 -26.43
CA LEU A 302 -12.80 0.70 -25.43
C LEU A 302 -12.24 0.04 -24.16
N GLY A 303 -12.81 0.41 -23.02
CA GLY A 303 -12.57 -0.22 -21.71
C GLY A 303 -11.08 -0.35 -21.37
N ARG A 304 -10.69 -1.54 -20.89
CA ARG A 304 -9.31 -1.89 -20.49
C ARG A 304 -8.29 -1.66 -21.61
N GLY A 305 -8.67 -1.97 -22.85
CA GLY A 305 -7.80 -1.78 -24.01
C GLY A 305 -7.54 -0.31 -24.34
N TYR A 306 -8.47 0.60 -23.99
CA TYR A 306 -8.26 2.04 -24.12
C TYR A 306 -7.29 2.58 -23.06
N ILE A 307 -7.35 2.03 -21.83
CA ILE A 307 -6.37 2.34 -20.78
C ILE A 307 -4.97 1.95 -21.26
N LEU A 308 -4.79 0.70 -21.73
CA LEU A 308 -3.52 0.24 -22.28
C LEU A 308 -3.03 1.13 -23.44
N ARG A 309 -3.92 1.50 -24.36
CA ARG A 309 -3.60 2.39 -25.49
C ARG A 309 -3.13 3.77 -25.04
N ARG A 310 -3.68 4.32 -23.95
CA ARG A 310 -3.31 5.65 -23.44
C ARG A 310 -2.00 5.66 -22.67
N LEU A 311 -1.60 4.52 -22.10
CA LEU A 311 -0.32 4.37 -21.39
C LEU A 311 0.86 4.16 -22.35
N LEU A 312 0.59 3.55 -23.51
CA LEU A 312 1.52 3.42 -24.64
C LEU A 312 1.75 4.77 -25.34
#